data_AF-A0A0J7KT47-F1
#
_entry.id   AF-A0A0J7KT47-F1
#
_cell.length_a   1.000
_cell.length_b   1.000
_cell.length_c   1.000
_cell.angle_alpha   90.00
_cell.angle_beta   90.00
_cell.angle_gamma   90.00
#
_symmetry.space_group_name_H-M   'P 1'
#
loop_
_entity.id
_entity.type
_entity.pdbx_description
1 polymer ?
#
loop_
_entity_poly.entity_id
_entity_poly.type
_entity_poly.pdbx_seq_one_letter_code
_entity_poly.pdbx_strand_id
1 'polypeptide(L)'
;MCAEGRRENETIQIHGTPVSGRPRCSSGITDLGSRPEMWSRTRLFLLASTLALLIGHHVTRSQRPRLGGAVNVFSRYGYLSISMRVVPRNDTETWIFREPTLDVFKNATPLPSKQRQAQAKINTAVFDGDFHMEFCDNIRHVITFDLLLKDRRESWIQLSRLKLYEHICVYRQLLQAYFRDFTFERLERPWRAFTGSWSKAAIARHLGINSSFITGDHCYVLVRVARFRDNQRLAGTAETLVLDDSVLRQTENVTVGDTASVVRFIRNFGSHYIASYITGNSLYQVFVYTPQVYSRIKERLKTRGVAELSALELSNYFSPWYAEHMGSIQSASGNRSVEAWAVQRLRVQYYIFTYASLLKLHGDTALLKQLNSLLDDEALLQLQLRTLAPAFKDPKRREWFMEVIDNYFKLWEVNM
;
A
#
# COMPACT_ATOMS: atom_id res chain seq x y z
N MET A 1 65.23 -12.88 -14.77
CA MET A 1 65.51 -12.71 -13.34
C MET A 1 64.34 -13.33 -12.58
N CYS A 2 64.42 -14.63 -12.34
CA CYS A 2 64.70 -15.23 -11.01
C CYS A 2 63.44 -15.17 -10.12
N ALA A 3 62.60 -16.21 -10.05
CA ALA A 3 62.83 -17.53 -9.41
C ALA A 3 62.72 -17.45 -7.87
N GLU A 4 62.22 -18.44 -7.11
CA GLU A 4 61.46 -19.68 -7.38
C GLU A 4 61.04 -20.26 -5.99
N GLY A 5 60.06 -21.18 -5.92
CA GLY A 5 59.63 -21.74 -4.62
C GLY A 5 58.42 -22.67 -4.74
N ARG A 6 58.69 -23.96 -5.00
CA ARG A 6 57.71 -25.02 -5.32
C ARG A 6 57.94 -26.21 -4.38
N ARG A 7 56.99 -27.17 -4.38
CA ARG A 7 57.08 -28.58 -3.90
C ARG A 7 56.72 -28.82 -2.42
N GLU A 8 56.21 -30.00 -2.01
CA GLU A 8 55.67 -31.16 -2.77
C GLU A 8 54.65 -31.96 -1.94
N ASN A 9 54.01 -32.94 -2.58
CA ASN A 9 53.08 -33.93 -2.01
C ASN A 9 53.75 -34.85 -0.98
N GLU A 10 52.95 -35.56 -0.17
CA GLU A 10 52.98 -37.04 -0.20
C GLU A 10 51.71 -37.69 0.38
N THR A 11 51.37 -38.89 -0.14
CA THR A 11 50.17 -39.67 0.19
C THR A 11 50.54 -41.17 0.21
N ILE A 12 50.45 -41.86 1.36
CA ILE A 12 50.77 -43.31 1.46
C ILE A 12 49.81 -44.06 2.43
N GLN A 13 49.50 -45.32 2.08
CA GLN A 13 48.74 -46.33 2.86
C GLN A 13 49.70 -47.50 3.25
N ILE A 14 49.37 -48.71 3.73
CA ILE A 14 48.15 -49.53 3.79
C ILE A 14 48.35 -50.57 4.94
N HIS A 15 47.26 -51.22 5.39
CA HIS A 15 47.26 -52.50 6.16
C HIS A 15 47.79 -52.47 7.62
N GLY A 16 47.39 -53.39 8.53
CA GLY A 16 46.29 -54.37 8.46
C GLY A 16 46.50 -55.68 9.26
N THR A 17 45.94 -55.76 10.48
CA THR A 17 45.54 -56.98 11.27
C THR A 17 46.61 -58.08 11.56
N PRO A 18 46.34 -59.18 12.32
CA PRO A 18 45.35 -59.50 13.39
C PRO A 18 46.01 -60.13 14.68
N VAL A 19 45.18 -60.61 15.65
CA VAL A 19 45.34 -61.74 16.64
C VAL A 19 44.45 -61.44 17.87
N SER A 20 43.28 -62.07 18.09
CA SER A 20 42.98 -63.45 18.58
C SER A 20 43.09 -63.64 20.11
N GLY A 21 41.95 -63.93 20.78
CA GLY A 21 41.88 -64.32 22.21
C GLY A 21 40.48 -64.21 22.87
N ARG A 22 39.84 -65.35 23.19
CA ARG A 22 38.55 -65.55 23.91
C ARG A 22 38.79 -66.61 25.02
N PRO A 23 37.84 -67.01 25.90
CA PRO A 23 36.64 -66.35 26.50
C PRO A 23 36.44 -66.66 28.03
N ARG A 24 35.40 -66.09 28.70
CA ARG A 24 34.33 -66.82 29.47
C ARG A 24 33.47 -65.94 30.42
N CYS A 25 32.16 -66.25 30.48
CA CYS A 25 31.21 -66.32 31.63
C CYS A 25 31.12 -65.17 32.68
N SER A 26 29.98 -64.89 33.34
CA SER A 26 28.54 -65.17 33.17
C SER A 26 27.74 -64.31 34.20
N SER A 27 26.40 -64.34 34.14
CA SER A 27 25.38 -63.64 34.97
C SER A 27 25.30 -62.10 34.84
N GLY A 28 24.13 -61.46 34.88
CA GLY A 28 22.75 -61.99 34.85
C GLY A 28 21.82 -61.35 35.89
N ILE A 29 21.17 -60.22 35.56
CA ILE A 29 20.05 -59.61 36.31
C ILE A 29 18.99 -59.13 35.29
N THR A 30 17.73 -59.32 35.63
CA THR A 30 16.53 -58.92 34.89
C THR A 30 16.09 -57.49 35.19
N ASP A 31 15.52 -56.77 34.21
CA ASP A 31 14.52 -55.73 34.50
C ASP A 31 13.45 -55.61 33.39
N LEU A 32 12.29 -55.06 33.74
CA LEU A 32 11.07 -55.01 32.95
C LEU A 32 10.97 -53.75 32.07
N GLY A 33 10.27 -53.91 30.93
CA GLY A 33 9.23 -52.94 30.56
C GLY A 33 9.45 -52.08 29.32
N SER A 34 8.32 -51.83 28.64
CA SER A 34 8.08 -50.81 27.59
C SER A 34 8.32 -51.23 26.14
N ARG A 35 7.25 -51.70 25.48
CA ARG A 35 7.12 -51.67 24.01
C ARG A 35 7.07 -50.21 23.53
N PRO A 36 7.79 -49.83 22.46
CA PRO A 36 7.49 -48.58 21.77
C PRO A 36 6.18 -48.72 20.99
N GLU A 37 5.17 -47.90 21.32
CA GLU A 37 3.98 -47.78 20.48
C GLU A 37 4.37 -47.22 19.10
N MET A 38 4.20 -48.05 18.07
CA MET A 38 4.49 -47.66 16.70
C MET A 38 3.35 -46.78 16.17
N TRP A 39 3.39 -45.48 16.50
CA TRP A 39 2.49 -44.48 15.93
C TRP A 39 2.55 -44.53 14.40
N SER A 40 1.48 -45.04 13.79
CA SER A 40 1.42 -45.28 12.35
C SER A 40 1.76 -43.99 11.59
N ARG A 41 2.75 -44.06 10.70
CA ARG A 41 3.22 -42.94 9.87
C ARG A 41 2.04 -42.24 9.17
N THR A 42 1.03 -42.99 8.76
CA THR A 42 -0.20 -42.47 8.14
C THR A 42 -0.95 -41.50 9.05
N ARG A 43 -1.01 -41.74 10.37
CA ARG A 43 -1.62 -40.80 11.33
C ARG A 43 -0.78 -39.53 11.50
N LEU A 44 0.54 -39.63 11.48
CA LEU A 44 1.44 -38.48 11.54
C LEU A 44 1.30 -37.60 10.28
N PHE A 45 1.24 -38.21 9.09
CA PHE A 45 0.98 -37.50 7.83
C PHE A 45 -0.42 -36.88 7.78
N LEU A 46 -1.45 -37.57 8.27
CA LEU A 46 -2.80 -37.02 8.36
C LEU A 46 -2.87 -35.84 9.34
N LEU A 47 -2.22 -35.93 10.51
CA LEU A 47 -2.14 -34.82 11.48
C LEU A 47 -1.31 -33.63 10.93
N ALA A 48 -0.21 -33.89 10.24
CA ALA A 48 0.57 -32.83 9.59
C ALA A 48 -0.20 -32.19 8.43
N SER A 49 -0.97 -32.97 7.67
CA SER A 49 -1.80 -32.48 6.57
C SER A 49 -3.02 -31.69 7.06
N THR A 50 -3.70 -32.14 8.11
CA THR A 50 -4.79 -31.35 8.72
C THR A 50 -4.26 -30.10 9.42
N LEU A 51 -3.10 -30.17 10.07
CA LEU A 51 -2.45 -28.98 10.64
C LEU A 51 -2.01 -28.00 9.53
N ALA A 52 -1.46 -28.48 8.41
CA ALA A 52 -1.11 -27.64 7.27
C ALA A 52 -2.35 -27.03 6.58
N LEU A 53 -3.47 -27.78 6.48
CA LEU A 53 -4.75 -27.28 5.99
C LEU A 53 -5.38 -26.26 6.95
N LEU A 54 -5.29 -26.47 8.26
CA LEU A 54 -5.79 -25.53 9.28
C LEU A 54 -4.94 -24.26 9.32
N ILE A 55 -3.61 -24.35 9.27
CA ILE A 55 -2.71 -23.20 9.16
C ILE A 55 -2.95 -22.48 7.81
N GLY A 56 -3.08 -23.22 6.71
CA GLY A 56 -3.41 -22.67 5.38
C GLY A 56 -4.75 -21.94 5.36
N HIS A 57 -5.79 -22.47 6.02
CA HIS A 57 -7.07 -21.78 6.17
C HIS A 57 -7.02 -20.57 7.11
N HIS A 58 -6.20 -20.60 8.17
CA HIS A 58 -6.02 -19.42 9.03
C HIS A 58 -5.22 -18.31 8.33
N VAL A 59 -4.21 -18.65 7.53
CA VAL A 59 -3.38 -17.69 6.78
C VAL A 59 -4.14 -17.06 5.61
N THR A 60 -4.96 -17.83 4.89
CA THR A 60 -5.75 -17.29 3.75
C THR A 60 -6.87 -16.33 4.18
N ARG A 61 -7.36 -16.42 5.42
CA ARG A 61 -8.59 -15.70 5.86
C ARG A 61 -8.41 -14.20 6.16
N SER A 62 -7.21 -13.63 6.05
CA SER A 62 -6.97 -12.22 6.43
C SER A 62 -5.99 -11.43 5.55
N GLN A 63 -5.82 -11.82 4.28
CA GLN A 63 -5.05 -11.00 3.31
C GLN A 63 -5.84 -9.81 2.71
N ARG A 64 -7.03 -9.54 3.26
CA ARG A 64 -7.99 -8.52 2.85
C ARG A 64 -8.28 -7.58 4.02
N PRO A 65 -8.47 -6.27 3.78
CA PRO A 65 -8.85 -5.34 4.84
C PRO A 65 -10.21 -5.74 5.45
N ARG A 66 -10.37 -5.47 6.75
CA ARG A 66 -11.63 -5.68 7.47
C ARG A 66 -12.05 -4.40 8.17
N LEU A 67 -13.32 -4.02 8.03
CA LEU A 67 -13.88 -2.91 8.79
C LEU A 67 -13.80 -3.18 10.29
N GLY A 68 -13.43 -2.18 11.07
CA GLY A 68 -13.20 -2.33 12.51
C GLY A 68 -11.95 -3.14 12.88
N GLY A 69 -11.27 -3.76 11.92
CA GLY A 69 -9.99 -4.43 12.12
C GLY A 69 -8.91 -3.43 12.53
N ALA A 70 -8.17 -3.75 13.58
CA ALA A 70 -7.15 -2.88 14.13
C ALA A 70 -5.80 -3.00 13.42
N VAL A 71 -5.10 -1.87 13.36
CA VAL A 71 -3.85 -1.65 12.63
C VAL A 71 -2.85 -0.95 13.56
N ASN A 72 -1.65 -1.51 13.65
CA ASN A 72 -0.57 -0.93 14.42
C ASN A 72 0.23 0.09 13.58
N VAL A 73 -0.38 1.25 13.30
CA VAL A 73 0.29 2.39 12.63
C VAL A 73 1.55 2.81 13.41
N PHE A 74 1.50 2.69 14.73
CA PHE A 74 2.56 3.11 15.64
C PHE A 74 3.87 2.33 15.40
N SER A 75 3.84 1.00 15.48
CA SER A 75 5.03 0.15 15.22
C SER A 75 5.37 -0.05 13.75
N ARG A 76 4.70 0.68 12.84
CA ARG A 76 4.88 0.58 11.38
C ARG A 76 5.06 1.94 10.67
N TYR A 77 5.12 3.04 11.41
CA TYR A 77 5.24 4.38 10.83
C TYR A 77 6.50 4.50 9.97
N GLY A 78 6.36 4.92 8.71
CA GLY A 78 7.44 5.04 7.74
C GLY A 78 7.57 3.84 6.81
N TYR A 79 6.95 2.70 7.15
CA TYR A 79 7.07 1.43 6.42
C TYR A 79 5.75 0.67 6.26
N LEU A 80 4.58 1.30 6.45
CA LEU A 80 3.28 0.65 6.21
C LEU A 80 3.10 0.09 4.79
N SER A 81 3.85 0.61 3.82
CA SER A 81 3.91 0.07 2.46
C SER A 81 4.42 -1.37 2.38
N ILE A 82 4.99 -1.95 3.45
CA ILE A 82 5.32 -3.39 3.57
C ILE A 82 4.16 -4.26 4.06
N SER A 83 3.19 -3.66 4.75
CA SER A 83 2.01 -4.33 5.32
C SER A 83 0.75 -4.11 4.48
N MET A 84 0.73 -3.09 3.61
CA MET A 84 -0.40 -2.71 2.75
C MET A 84 0.06 -2.51 1.30
N ARG A 85 -0.66 -3.10 0.33
CA ARG A 85 -0.33 -3.01 -1.09
C ARG A 85 -0.90 -1.73 -1.71
N VAL A 86 -0.09 -0.67 -1.60
CA VAL A 86 -0.41 0.70 -2.04
C VAL A 86 0.49 1.20 -3.18
N VAL A 87 1.51 0.43 -3.54
CA VAL A 87 2.50 0.71 -4.61
C VAL A 87 2.99 -0.59 -5.24
N PRO A 88 3.52 -0.55 -6.49
CA PRO A 88 4.13 -1.69 -7.15
C PRO A 88 5.13 -2.42 -6.25
N ARG A 89 4.93 -3.73 -6.13
CA ARG A 89 5.87 -4.65 -5.49
C ARG A 89 6.34 -5.70 -6.50
N ASN A 90 7.50 -6.27 -6.22
CA ASN A 90 8.07 -7.37 -6.99
C ASN A 90 7.85 -8.68 -6.23
N ASP A 91 6.58 -8.99 -5.95
CA ASP A 91 6.14 -10.24 -5.34
C ASP A 91 5.00 -10.86 -6.18
N THR A 92 4.83 -12.18 -6.07
CA THR A 92 3.86 -12.97 -6.86
C THR A 92 2.55 -13.25 -6.10
N GLU A 93 2.43 -12.73 -4.89
CA GLU A 93 1.29 -12.94 -4.00
C GLU A 93 0.12 -12.00 -4.35
N THR A 94 -1.09 -12.27 -3.88
CA THR A 94 -2.30 -11.46 -4.18
C THR A 94 -2.86 -10.73 -2.95
N TRP A 95 -2.04 -10.51 -1.92
CA TRP A 95 -2.48 -9.83 -0.69
C TRP A 95 -2.67 -8.33 -0.89
N ILE A 96 -3.68 -7.78 -0.21
CA ILE A 96 -3.88 -6.33 -0.08
C ILE A 96 -3.39 -5.87 1.30
N PHE A 97 -3.64 -6.68 2.33
CA PHE A 97 -3.02 -6.58 3.65
C PHE A 97 -2.15 -7.82 3.88
N ARG A 98 -0.88 -7.61 4.22
CA ARG A 98 0.07 -8.71 4.46
C ARG A 98 -0.04 -9.29 5.86
N GLU A 99 -0.33 -8.42 6.83
CA GLU A 99 -0.48 -8.76 8.24
C GLU A 99 -1.98 -8.82 8.59
N PRO A 100 -2.44 -9.82 9.34
CA PRO A 100 -3.84 -9.91 9.73
C PRO A 100 -4.23 -8.74 10.64
N THR A 101 -5.38 -8.13 10.37
CA THR A 101 -5.96 -7.12 11.27
C THR A 101 -6.61 -7.81 12.47
N LEU A 102 -6.43 -7.25 13.67
CA LEU A 102 -7.08 -7.79 14.87
C LEU A 102 -8.52 -7.32 14.95
N ASP A 103 -9.49 -8.24 15.05
CA ASP A 103 -10.90 -7.88 15.20
C ASP A 103 -11.16 -7.36 16.63
N VAL A 104 -11.20 -6.03 16.81
CA VAL A 104 -11.34 -5.38 18.14
C VAL A 104 -12.77 -4.96 18.49
N PHE A 105 -13.72 -5.08 17.56
CA PHE A 105 -15.14 -4.77 17.75
C PHE A 105 -16.02 -5.95 17.36
N LYS A 106 -17.02 -6.27 18.19
CA LYS A 106 -17.96 -7.38 17.97
C LYS A 106 -19.04 -7.06 16.92
N ASN A 107 -19.35 -5.78 16.70
CA ASN A 107 -20.46 -5.33 15.84
C ASN A 107 -20.00 -4.41 14.69
N ALA A 108 -18.79 -4.62 14.16
CA ALA A 108 -18.26 -3.88 13.01
C ALA A 108 -19.01 -4.20 11.70
N THR A 109 -20.20 -3.62 11.53
CA THR A 109 -21.03 -3.82 10.34
C THR A 109 -20.74 -2.75 9.25
N PRO A 110 -20.75 -3.14 7.97
CA PRO A 110 -20.67 -2.19 6.88
C PRO A 110 -21.95 -1.35 6.79
N LEU A 111 -21.79 -0.07 6.47
CA LEU A 111 -22.88 0.83 6.12
C LEU A 111 -23.63 0.24 4.92
N PRO A 112 -24.97 0.14 4.95
CA PRO A 112 -25.75 -0.37 3.82
C PRO A 112 -25.41 0.41 2.55
N SER A 113 -24.82 -0.28 1.58
CA SER A 113 -24.35 0.33 0.34
C SER A 113 -25.53 0.90 -0.45
N LYS A 114 -25.75 2.22 -0.39
CA LYS A 114 -26.59 2.92 -1.39
C LYS A 114 -26.11 2.62 -2.82
N GLN A 115 -24.81 2.32 -2.96
CA GLN A 115 -24.19 1.83 -4.18
C GLN A 115 -24.87 0.59 -4.78
N ARG A 116 -25.32 -0.43 -4.03
CA ARG A 116 -26.00 -1.60 -4.63
C ARG A 116 -27.29 -1.25 -5.39
N GLN A 117 -28.02 -0.21 -4.97
CA GLN A 117 -29.20 0.28 -5.69
C GLN A 117 -28.83 1.20 -6.88
N ALA A 118 -27.64 1.81 -6.86
CA ALA A 118 -27.09 2.55 -8.00
C ALA A 118 -26.46 1.60 -9.05
N GLN A 119 -25.66 0.62 -8.65
CA GLN A 119 -25.02 -0.37 -9.53
C GLN A 119 -26.04 -1.14 -10.38
N ALA A 120 -27.23 -1.44 -9.85
CA ALA A 120 -28.32 -2.03 -10.65
C ALA A 120 -28.83 -1.11 -11.79
N LYS A 121 -28.53 0.20 -11.76
CA LYS A 121 -28.73 1.15 -12.85
C LYS A 121 -27.45 1.44 -13.66
N ILE A 122 -26.29 0.91 -13.27
CA ILE A 122 -24.98 1.12 -13.93
C ILE A 122 -24.65 -0.08 -14.86
N ASN A 123 -25.60 -0.45 -15.74
CA ASN A 123 -25.33 -1.37 -16.86
C ASN A 123 -24.93 -0.62 -18.15
N THR A 124 -24.70 0.70 -18.08
CA THR A 124 -24.36 1.56 -19.22
C THR A 124 -23.03 2.31 -19.09
N ALA A 125 -22.25 2.09 -18.03
CA ALA A 125 -20.94 2.71 -17.88
C ALA A 125 -19.87 1.92 -18.63
N VAL A 126 -19.03 2.61 -19.41
CA VAL A 126 -17.93 1.99 -20.17
C VAL A 126 -16.75 1.60 -19.26
N PHE A 127 -16.58 2.35 -18.17
CA PHE A 127 -15.57 2.17 -17.13
C PHE A 127 -16.20 2.49 -15.77
N ASP A 128 -15.94 1.67 -14.74
CA ASP A 128 -16.48 1.85 -13.38
C ASP A 128 -15.35 2.28 -12.44
N GLY A 129 -15.04 3.56 -12.46
CA GLY A 129 -13.85 4.12 -11.79
C GLY A 129 -13.60 5.59 -12.14
N ASP A 130 -12.46 6.12 -11.72
CA ASP A 130 -12.06 7.51 -11.99
C ASP A 130 -10.87 7.63 -12.96
N PHE A 131 -10.73 8.83 -13.52
CA PHE A 131 -9.47 9.33 -14.07
C PHE A 131 -9.22 10.73 -13.51
N HIS A 132 -8.03 10.98 -12.99
CA HIS A 132 -7.65 12.30 -12.51
C HIS A 132 -6.20 12.66 -12.84
N MET A 133 -5.96 13.97 -12.85
CA MET A 133 -4.70 14.63 -13.10
C MET A 133 -4.45 15.63 -11.98
N GLU A 134 -3.27 15.59 -11.37
CA GLU A 134 -2.98 16.36 -10.16
C GLU A 134 -1.74 17.21 -10.33
N PHE A 135 -1.90 18.52 -10.13
CA PHE A 135 -0.82 19.48 -10.10
C PHE A 135 -0.28 19.53 -8.66
N CYS A 136 0.84 18.84 -8.42
CA CYS A 136 1.29 18.48 -7.08
C CYS A 136 1.60 19.69 -6.17
N ASP A 137 2.09 20.81 -6.73
CA ASP A 137 2.48 22.01 -5.98
C ASP A 137 1.37 22.64 -5.09
N ASN A 138 0.10 22.29 -5.30
CA ASN A 138 -0.97 22.64 -4.36
C ASN A 138 -2.06 21.56 -4.34
N ILE A 139 -2.18 20.88 -3.19
CA ILE A 139 -3.07 19.73 -2.95
C ILE A 139 -4.57 20.04 -3.21
N ARG A 140 -4.95 21.33 -3.30
CA ARG A 140 -6.32 21.77 -3.63
C ARG A 140 -6.67 21.71 -5.12
N HIS A 141 -5.71 21.55 -6.03
CA HIS A 141 -5.97 21.54 -7.47
C HIS A 141 -5.91 20.12 -8.04
N VAL A 142 -7.05 19.44 -7.99
CA VAL A 142 -7.29 18.16 -8.65
C VAL A 142 -8.12 18.42 -9.90
N ILE A 143 -7.70 17.89 -11.03
CA ILE A 143 -8.46 17.89 -12.28
C ILE A 143 -8.98 16.47 -12.46
N THR A 144 -10.25 16.26 -12.10
CA THR A 144 -10.94 15.01 -12.41
C THR A 144 -11.45 15.07 -13.84
N PHE A 145 -11.17 14.04 -14.63
CA PHE A 145 -11.77 13.85 -15.94
C PHE A 145 -12.89 12.83 -15.81
N ASP A 146 -14.14 13.25 -16.04
CA ASP A 146 -15.26 12.32 -16.11
C ASP A 146 -15.09 11.42 -17.35
N LEU A 147 -14.62 10.19 -17.14
CA LEU A 147 -14.46 9.15 -18.17
C LEU A 147 -15.80 8.69 -18.80
N LEU A 148 -16.91 9.18 -18.28
CA LEU A 148 -18.26 8.85 -18.71
C LEU A 148 -18.98 10.10 -19.19
N LEU A 149 -19.43 10.07 -20.45
CA LEU A 149 -20.40 11.03 -20.98
C LEU A 149 -21.74 10.94 -20.23
N LYS A 150 -21.86 11.63 -19.09
CA LYS A 150 -23.15 11.90 -18.45
C LYS A 150 -23.16 13.15 -17.54
N ASP A 151 -23.46 14.28 -18.18
CA ASP A 151 -24.07 15.51 -17.65
C ASP A 151 -23.65 16.01 -16.24
N ARG A 152 -22.72 16.97 -16.27
CA ARG A 152 -22.54 18.10 -15.33
C ARG A 152 -22.69 17.81 -13.82
N ARG A 153 -21.53 17.68 -13.18
CA ARG A 153 -21.15 18.60 -12.09
C ARG A 153 -19.63 18.65 -11.88
N GLU A 154 -18.96 19.57 -12.57
CA GLU A 154 -17.57 19.91 -12.24
C GLU A 154 -17.51 20.53 -10.83
N SER A 155 -16.98 19.77 -9.87
CA SER A 155 -16.82 20.22 -8.48
C SER A 155 -15.50 20.97 -8.28
N TRP A 156 -15.38 22.14 -8.91
CA TRP A 156 -14.32 23.09 -8.54
C TRP A 156 -14.61 23.65 -7.14
N ILE A 157 -13.92 23.15 -6.11
CA ILE A 157 -13.97 23.74 -4.76
C ILE A 157 -13.18 25.05 -4.79
N GLN A 158 -13.88 26.13 -5.15
CA GLN A 158 -13.36 27.47 -5.23
C GLN A 158 -13.32 28.12 -3.83
N LEU A 159 -12.16 28.12 -3.18
CA LEU A 159 -11.91 28.93 -1.99
C LEU A 159 -10.60 29.71 -2.07
N SER A 160 -10.75 30.99 -2.41
CA SER A 160 -9.72 32.01 -2.47
C SER A 160 -9.17 32.35 -1.08
N ARG A 161 -7.90 31.97 -0.86
CA ARG A 161 -6.99 32.66 0.07
C ARG A 161 -5.55 32.45 -0.40
N LEU A 162 -5.15 33.24 -1.38
CA LEU A 162 -3.76 33.38 -1.80
C LEU A 162 -2.97 34.06 -0.66
N LYS A 163 -2.26 33.25 0.13
CA LYS A 163 -0.93 33.71 0.57
C LYS A 163 -0.01 33.50 -0.62
N LEU A 164 0.79 34.52 -0.98
CA LEU A 164 1.97 34.32 -1.80
C LEU A 164 2.89 33.35 -1.04
N TYR A 165 2.79 32.08 -1.38
CA TYR A 165 3.91 31.17 -1.25
C TYR A 165 4.52 31.06 -2.63
N GLU A 166 5.79 31.40 -2.70
CA GLU A 166 6.70 31.05 -3.78
C GLU A 166 6.45 29.57 -4.13
N HIS A 167 6.14 29.28 -5.40
CA HIS A 167 5.62 27.99 -5.85
C HIS A 167 6.74 26.93 -5.93
N ILE A 168 7.39 26.66 -4.80
CA ILE A 168 8.48 25.68 -4.70
C ILE A 168 7.87 24.28 -4.88
N CYS A 169 8.23 23.65 -5.99
CA CYS A 169 7.86 22.28 -6.28
C CYS A 169 8.84 21.31 -5.59
N VAL A 170 8.31 20.39 -4.78
CA VAL A 170 9.12 19.39 -4.07
C VAL A 170 8.51 17.99 -4.21
N TYR A 171 9.35 16.96 -4.34
CA TYR A 171 8.88 15.56 -4.50
C TYR A 171 7.92 15.10 -3.37
N ARG A 172 7.99 15.72 -2.18
CA ARG A 172 7.07 15.46 -1.06
C ARG A 172 5.61 15.80 -1.40
N GLN A 173 5.38 16.80 -2.25
CA GLN A 173 4.06 17.15 -2.76
C GLN A 173 3.51 16.06 -3.70
N LEU A 174 4.38 15.44 -4.52
CA LEU A 174 4.00 14.29 -5.36
C LEU A 174 3.64 13.06 -4.51
N LEU A 175 4.35 12.82 -3.40
CA LEU A 175 3.95 11.78 -2.43
C LEU A 175 2.60 12.11 -1.79
N GLN A 176 2.35 13.37 -1.44
CA GLN A 176 1.07 13.79 -0.87
C GLN A 176 -0.09 13.71 -1.86
N ALA A 177 0.15 14.01 -3.13
CA ALA A 177 -0.77 13.78 -4.25
C ALA A 177 -1.09 12.28 -4.39
N TYR A 178 -0.05 11.44 -4.49
CA TYR A 178 -0.20 9.99 -4.62
C TYR A 178 -1.03 9.37 -3.48
N PHE A 179 -0.78 9.79 -2.24
CA PHE A 179 -1.44 9.26 -1.04
C PHE A 179 -2.62 10.13 -0.54
N ARG A 180 -3.24 11.00 -1.37
CA ARG A 180 -4.30 11.92 -0.89
C ARG A 180 -5.46 11.20 -0.18
N ASP A 181 -5.91 10.08 -0.72
CA ASP A 181 -7.07 9.33 -0.20
C ASP A 181 -6.73 8.38 0.96
N PHE A 182 -5.54 8.51 1.52
CA PHE A 182 -5.09 7.80 2.71
C PHE A 182 -5.15 8.76 3.89
N THR A 183 -6.17 8.60 4.73
CA THR A 183 -6.44 9.50 5.86
C THR A 183 -6.29 8.76 7.18
N PHE A 184 -5.48 9.32 8.07
CA PHE A 184 -5.10 8.70 9.33
C PHE A 184 -5.38 9.72 10.43
N GLU A 185 -6.28 9.40 11.35
CA GLU A 185 -6.61 10.28 12.46
C GLU A 185 -5.34 10.58 13.29
N ARG A 186 -5.12 11.86 13.63
CA ARG A 186 -3.91 12.37 14.34
C ARG A 186 -2.57 12.36 13.57
N LEU A 187 -2.53 12.02 12.28
CA LEU A 187 -1.37 12.32 11.43
C LEU A 187 -1.65 13.56 10.57
N GLU A 188 -0.74 14.54 10.58
CA GLU A 188 -0.81 15.67 9.63
C GLU A 188 -0.36 15.26 8.23
N ARG A 189 0.56 14.29 8.13
CA ARG A 189 1.15 13.84 6.86
C ARG A 189 1.03 12.33 6.67
N PRO A 190 -0.17 11.77 6.42
CA PRO A 190 -0.40 10.32 6.29
C PRO A 190 0.53 9.62 5.29
N TRP A 191 0.89 10.28 4.19
CA TRP A 191 1.83 9.77 3.19
C TRP A 191 3.18 9.34 3.80
N ARG A 192 3.66 10.02 4.85
CA ARG A 192 4.90 9.65 5.54
C ARG A 192 4.83 8.30 6.22
N ALA A 193 3.66 7.87 6.68
CA ALA A 193 3.49 6.57 7.32
C ALA A 193 3.79 5.40 6.35
N PHE A 194 3.66 5.63 5.04
CA PHE A 194 4.03 4.67 3.99
C PHE A 194 5.47 4.82 3.48
N THR A 195 5.99 6.04 3.46
CA THR A 195 7.20 6.40 2.69
C THR A 195 8.38 6.90 3.53
N GLY A 196 8.25 7.07 4.84
CA GLY A 196 9.30 7.63 5.71
C GLY A 196 10.63 6.86 5.68
N SER A 197 10.59 5.55 5.38
CA SER A 197 11.77 4.70 5.21
C SER A 197 12.30 4.63 3.77
N TRP A 198 11.63 5.27 2.79
CA TRP A 198 12.02 5.16 1.38
C TRP A 198 13.19 6.09 1.05
N SER A 199 14.25 5.51 0.48
CA SER A 199 15.31 6.29 -0.17
C SER A 199 14.80 7.01 -1.41
N LYS A 200 15.50 8.06 -1.87
CA LYS A 200 15.18 8.77 -3.12
C LYS A 200 15.08 7.82 -4.33
N ALA A 201 15.94 6.80 -4.39
CA ALA A 201 15.90 5.77 -5.42
C ALA A 201 14.66 4.85 -5.30
N ALA A 202 14.17 4.58 -4.09
CA ALA A 202 12.91 3.86 -3.89
C ALA A 202 11.69 4.70 -4.31
N ILE A 203 11.67 5.99 -3.94
CA ILE A 203 10.64 6.95 -4.37
C ILE A 203 10.58 7.00 -5.91
N ALA A 204 11.72 7.23 -6.57
CA ALA A 204 11.81 7.23 -8.04
C ALA A 204 11.25 5.95 -8.67
N ARG A 205 11.67 4.78 -8.17
CA ARG A 205 11.22 3.47 -8.67
C ARG A 205 9.71 3.26 -8.50
N HIS A 206 9.15 3.56 -7.33
CA HIS A 206 7.71 3.41 -7.10
C HIS A 206 6.88 4.42 -7.91
N LEU A 207 7.42 5.61 -8.21
CA LEU A 207 6.74 6.64 -9.00
C LEU A 207 7.03 6.55 -10.51
N GLY A 208 7.81 5.55 -10.94
CA GLY A 208 8.12 5.27 -12.34
C GLY A 208 9.08 6.26 -13.02
N ILE A 209 9.77 7.12 -12.26
CA ILE A 209 10.66 8.19 -12.78
C ILE A 209 12.13 7.94 -12.47
N ASN A 210 13.05 8.58 -13.21
CA ASN A 210 14.48 8.53 -12.90
C ASN A 210 14.78 9.27 -11.58
N SER A 211 15.68 8.72 -10.77
CA SER A 211 16.15 9.31 -9.50
C SER A 211 16.76 10.71 -9.63
N SER A 212 17.27 11.10 -10.80
CA SER A 212 17.68 12.48 -11.08
C SER A 212 16.55 13.47 -10.78
N PHE A 213 15.33 13.15 -11.19
CA PHE A 213 14.14 14.00 -11.05
C PHE A 213 13.48 13.93 -9.67
N ILE A 214 14.11 13.31 -8.66
CA ILE A 214 13.70 13.41 -7.24
C ILE A 214 14.45 14.56 -6.54
N THR A 215 15.49 15.09 -7.17
CA THR A 215 16.36 16.15 -6.65
C THR A 215 16.46 17.30 -7.63
N GLY A 216 16.37 18.53 -7.13
CA GLY A 216 16.34 19.73 -7.96
C GLY A 216 14.96 20.39 -7.92
N ASP A 217 14.82 21.47 -8.69
CA ASP A 217 13.61 22.27 -8.78
C ASP A 217 12.74 21.76 -9.93
N HIS A 218 12.02 20.68 -9.64
CA HIS A 218 11.15 19.98 -10.60
C HIS A 218 9.71 19.96 -10.09
N CYS A 219 8.76 20.26 -10.97
CA CYS A 219 7.34 20.15 -10.72
C CYS A 219 6.75 18.88 -11.33
N TYR A 220 5.73 18.33 -10.69
CA TYR A 220 5.16 17.02 -11.03
C TYR A 220 3.68 17.12 -11.32
N VAL A 221 3.25 16.44 -12.38
CA VAL A 221 1.84 16.13 -12.61
C VAL A 221 1.65 14.62 -12.51
N LEU A 222 0.77 14.19 -11.60
CA LEU A 222 0.36 12.79 -11.46
C LEU A 222 -0.91 12.57 -12.28
N VAL A 223 -0.87 11.69 -13.27
CA VAL A 223 -2.06 11.19 -13.96
C VAL A 223 -2.36 9.79 -13.45
N ARG A 224 -3.61 9.53 -13.04
CA ARG A 224 -4.07 8.23 -12.54
C ARG A 224 -5.40 7.86 -13.18
N VAL A 225 -5.59 6.57 -13.42
CA VAL A 225 -6.86 5.93 -13.75
C VAL A 225 -7.08 4.75 -12.81
N ALA A 226 -8.19 4.73 -12.09
CA ALA A 226 -8.45 3.78 -11.02
C ALA A 226 -9.79 3.08 -11.22
N ARG A 227 -9.81 1.73 -11.18
CA ARG A 227 -11.04 0.94 -11.12
C ARG A 227 -11.29 0.51 -9.68
N PHE A 228 -12.43 0.90 -9.12
CA PHE A 228 -12.84 0.47 -7.80
C PHE A 228 -13.55 -0.90 -7.87
N ARG A 229 -13.35 -1.75 -6.86
CA ARG A 229 -13.86 -3.14 -6.84
C ARG A 229 -14.62 -3.46 -5.55
N ASP A 230 -14.10 -3.05 -4.40
CA ASP A 230 -14.81 -3.08 -3.12
C ASP A 230 -14.74 -1.71 -2.44
N ASN A 231 -15.85 -1.28 -1.84
CA ASN A 231 -15.97 -0.02 -1.11
C ASN A 231 -16.72 -0.28 0.19
N GLN A 232 -16.00 -0.19 1.30
CA GLN A 232 -16.52 -0.53 2.62
C GLN A 232 -16.30 0.62 3.58
N ARG A 233 -17.33 0.95 4.35
CA ARG A 233 -17.30 1.95 5.43
C ARG A 233 -18.14 1.45 6.60
N LEU A 234 -17.71 1.66 7.83
CA LEU A 234 -18.48 1.31 9.02
C LEU A 234 -19.82 2.06 9.07
N ALA A 235 -20.88 1.37 9.49
CA ALA A 235 -22.21 1.95 9.68
C ALA A 235 -22.29 2.86 10.91
N GLY A 236 -21.59 2.49 11.99
CA GLY A 236 -21.64 3.16 13.29
C GLY A 236 -20.58 4.24 13.47
N THR A 237 -20.82 5.13 14.44
CA THR A 237 -19.75 5.94 15.01
C THR A 237 -18.93 5.08 15.98
N ALA A 238 -17.75 5.55 16.37
CA ALA A 238 -16.88 4.80 17.28
C ALA A 238 -17.49 4.61 18.70
N GLU A 239 -18.55 5.35 19.02
CA GLU A 239 -19.30 5.26 20.27
C GLU A 239 -20.32 4.13 20.27
N THR A 240 -20.85 3.76 19.09
CA THR A 240 -21.81 2.65 18.92
C THR A 240 -21.15 1.29 18.68
N LEU A 241 -19.81 1.26 18.56
CA LEU A 241 -19.05 0.03 18.43
C LEU A 241 -18.83 -0.62 19.82
N VAL A 242 -19.17 -1.90 19.91
CA VAL A 242 -18.98 -2.76 21.07
C VAL A 242 -17.62 -3.42 20.95
N LEU A 243 -16.74 -3.18 21.91
CA LEU A 243 -15.41 -3.81 21.96
C LEU A 243 -15.49 -5.33 22.14
N ASP A 244 -14.45 -6.03 21.73
CA ASP A 244 -14.20 -7.37 22.25
C ASP A 244 -13.84 -7.34 23.75
N ASP A 245 -14.21 -8.38 24.50
CA ASP A 245 -14.01 -8.43 25.96
C ASP A 245 -12.52 -8.49 26.33
N SER A 246 -11.69 -9.08 25.47
CA SER A 246 -10.24 -9.13 25.66
C SER A 246 -9.59 -7.75 25.51
N VAL A 247 -10.12 -6.92 24.60
CA VAL A 247 -9.70 -5.53 24.39
C VAL A 247 -10.15 -4.68 25.57
N LEU A 248 -11.41 -4.81 25.98
CA LEU A 248 -12.00 -4.04 27.08
C LEU A 248 -11.18 -4.19 28.38
N ARG A 249 -10.90 -5.43 28.80
CA ARG A 249 -10.05 -5.71 29.98
C ARG A 249 -8.65 -5.09 29.89
N GLN A 250 -8.10 -4.96 28.69
CA GLN A 250 -6.78 -4.36 28.49
C GLN A 250 -6.82 -2.83 28.42
N THR A 251 -7.97 -2.21 28.13
CA THR A 251 -8.14 -0.75 28.30
C THR A 251 -8.14 -0.33 29.77
N GLU A 252 -8.58 -1.20 30.68
CA GLU A 252 -8.56 -0.97 32.13
C GLU A 252 -7.14 -1.01 32.71
N ASN A 253 -6.24 -1.77 32.08
CA ASN A 253 -4.82 -1.87 32.43
C ASN A 253 -3.96 -0.67 31.98
N VAL A 254 -4.55 0.31 31.30
CA VAL A 254 -3.86 1.57 30.94
C VAL A 254 -3.96 2.55 32.10
N THR A 255 -2.80 2.99 32.59
CA THR A 255 -2.67 3.89 33.73
C THR A 255 -2.32 5.30 33.26
N VAL A 256 -3.08 6.29 33.71
CA VAL A 256 -2.82 7.71 33.41
C VAL A 256 -1.45 8.10 33.98
N GLY A 257 -0.61 8.75 33.18
CA GLY A 257 0.78 9.06 33.51
C GLY A 257 1.79 7.96 33.17
N ASP A 258 1.37 6.72 32.89
CA ASP A 258 2.26 5.65 32.43
C ASP A 258 2.19 5.47 30.91
N THR A 259 3.18 6.04 30.22
CA THR A 259 3.38 5.89 28.77
C THR A 259 3.65 4.44 28.35
N ALA A 260 4.30 3.64 29.19
CA ALA A 260 4.62 2.25 28.87
C ALA A 260 3.37 1.36 28.85
N SER A 261 2.36 1.65 29.68
CA SER A 261 1.05 0.99 29.60
C SER A 261 0.36 1.22 28.24
N VAL A 262 0.39 2.45 27.72
CA VAL A 262 -0.17 2.81 26.40
C VAL A 262 0.61 2.12 25.28
N VAL A 263 1.94 2.16 25.30
CA VAL A 263 2.78 1.48 24.29
C VAL A 263 2.55 -0.04 24.30
N ARG A 264 2.35 -0.65 25.47
CA ARG A 264 2.02 -2.08 25.60
C ARG A 264 0.64 -2.40 25.03
N PHE A 265 -0.37 -1.58 25.29
CA PHE A 265 -1.70 -1.70 24.67
C PHE A 265 -1.58 -1.61 23.14
N ILE A 266 -0.90 -0.59 22.63
CA ILE A 266 -0.71 -0.37 21.19
C ILE A 266 0.05 -1.52 20.52
N ARG A 267 1.05 -2.10 21.19
CA ARG A 267 1.77 -3.28 20.68
C ARG A 267 0.84 -4.48 20.49
N ASN A 268 -0.12 -4.68 21.40
CA ASN A 268 -1.00 -5.85 21.41
C ASN A 268 -2.23 -5.68 20.51
N PHE A 269 -2.83 -4.49 20.49
CA PHE A 269 -4.11 -4.22 19.81
C PHE A 269 -4.01 -3.28 18.60
N GLY A 270 -2.86 -2.66 18.37
CA GLY A 270 -2.71 -1.56 17.41
C GLY A 270 -3.07 -0.20 18.02
N SER A 271 -2.92 0.87 17.23
CA SER A 271 -3.30 2.23 17.63
C SER A 271 -4.55 2.74 16.92
N HIS A 272 -4.87 2.13 15.77
CA HIS A 272 -5.96 2.55 14.89
C HIS A 272 -6.84 1.37 14.51
N TYR A 273 -8.03 1.66 13.96
CA TYR A 273 -8.87 0.69 13.26
C TYR A 273 -9.28 1.20 11.88
N ILE A 274 -9.60 0.28 10.97
CA ILE A 274 -10.06 0.59 9.62
C ILE A 274 -11.52 1.05 9.69
N ALA A 275 -11.76 2.34 9.44
CA ALA A 275 -13.09 2.93 9.43
C ALA A 275 -13.76 2.88 8.05
N SER A 276 -12.97 3.02 6.98
CA SER A 276 -13.36 2.72 5.61
C SER A 276 -12.16 2.40 4.73
N TYR A 277 -12.39 1.69 3.63
CA TYR A 277 -11.40 1.39 2.61
C TYR A 277 -12.05 1.29 1.22
N ILE A 278 -11.24 1.51 0.19
CA ILE A 278 -11.57 1.13 -1.19
C ILE A 278 -10.42 0.28 -1.74
N THR A 279 -10.75 -0.89 -2.29
CA THR A 279 -9.80 -1.75 -3.02
C THR A 279 -10.17 -1.84 -4.50
N GLY A 280 -9.19 -2.20 -5.31
CA GLY A 280 -9.31 -2.28 -6.76
C GLY A 280 -7.92 -2.35 -7.38
N ASN A 281 -7.72 -1.71 -8.53
CA ASN A 281 -6.39 -1.46 -9.07
C ASN A 281 -6.39 -0.13 -9.84
N SER A 282 -5.21 0.47 -9.99
CA SER A 282 -5.03 1.69 -10.78
C SER A 282 -3.75 1.62 -11.60
N LEU A 283 -3.75 2.33 -12.73
CA LEU A 283 -2.53 2.75 -13.41
C LEU A 283 -2.26 4.21 -13.11
N TYR A 284 -0.98 4.57 -12.97
CA TYR A 284 -0.56 5.95 -12.83
C TYR A 284 0.74 6.24 -13.59
N GLN A 285 0.94 7.50 -13.91
CA GLN A 285 2.10 8.02 -14.62
C GLN A 285 2.44 9.41 -14.09
N VAL A 286 3.73 9.65 -13.85
CA VAL A 286 4.22 10.96 -13.39
C VAL A 286 4.91 11.68 -14.55
N PHE A 287 4.56 12.94 -14.74
CA PHE A 287 5.20 13.84 -15.70
C PHE A 287 5.98 14.90 -14.93
N VAL A 288 7.23 15.14 -15.35
CA VAL A 288 8.16 16.08 -14.71
C VAL A 288 8.35 17.29 -15.62
N TYR A 289 8.32 18.48 -15.03
CA TYR A 289 8.40 19.76 -15.72
C TYR A 289 9.29 20.75 -14.96
N THR A 290 9.89 21.69 -15.71
CA THR A 290 10.46 22.90 -15.10
C THR A 290 9.35 23.75 -14.48
N PRO A 291 9.64 24.56 -13.44
CA PRO A 291 8.65 25.42 -12.80
C PRO A 291 7.96 26.39 -13.76
N GLN A 292 8.67 26.88 -14.78
CA GLN A 292 8.14 27.83 -15.76
C GLN A 292 7.11 27.15 -16.69
N VAL A 293 7.44 25.97 -17.22
CA VAL A 293 6.53 25.21 -18.10
C VAL A 293 5.31 24.74 -17.31
N TYR A 294 5.54 24.19 -16.11
CA TYR A 294 4.50 23.75 -15.21
C TYR A 294 3.50 24.86 -14.86
N SER A 295 4.00 26.04 -14.49
CA SER A 295 3.15 27.19 -14.15
C SER A 295 2.29 27.63 -15.34
N ARG A 296 2.84 27.65 -16.55
CA ARG A 296 2.11 27.98 -17.78
C ARG A 296 1.01 26.97 -18.11
N ILE A 297 1.28 25.67 -17.99
CA ILE A 297 0.27 24.61 -18.20
C ILE A 297 -0.84 24.73 -17.13
N LYS A 298 -0.45 24.93 -15.87
CA LYS A 298 -1.38 25.08 -14.75
C LYS A 298 -2.27 26.31 -14.87
N GLU A 299 -1.73 27.45 -15.30
CA GLU A 299 -2.48 28.68 -15.55
C GLU A 299 -3.47 28.51 -16.72
N ARG A 300 -3.03 27.86 -17.81
CA ARG A 300 -3.90 27.53 -18.95
C ARG A 300 -5.11 26.68 -18.53
N LEU A 301 -4.87 25.61 -17.77
CA LEU A 301 -5.92 24.72 -17.26
C LEU A 301 -6.86 25.42 -16.26
N LYS A 302 -6.33 26.32 -15.42
CA LYS A 302 -7.15 27.13 -14.49
C LYS A 302 -8.04 28.15 -15.18
N THR A 303 -7.55 28.79 -16.24
CA THR A 303 -8.20 29.95 -16.86
C THR A 303 -9.28 29.58 -17.87
N ARG A 304 -9.14 28.41 -18.52
CA ARG A 304 -10.10 27.89 -19.52
C ARG A 304 -10.82 26.62 -19.09
N GLY A 305 -10.44 26.03 -17.95
CA GLY A 305 -10.85 24.68 -17.63
C GLY A 305 -10.25 23.67 -18.61
N VAL A 306 -10.71 22.43 -18.48
CA VAL A 306 -10.15 21.29 -19.22
C VAL A 306 -11.02 20.93 -20.43
N ALA A 307 -12.34 21.16 -20.33
CA ALA A 307 -13.29 20.96 -21.42
C ALA A 307 -13.06 21.91 -22.62
N GLU A 308 -12.44 23.08 -22.42
CA GLU A 308 -12.07 24.01 -23.51
C GLU A 308 -10.75 23.64 -24.21
N LEU A 309 -9.96 22.69 -23.67
CA LEU A 309 -8.73 22.25 -24.32
C LEU A 309 -9.04 21.15 -25.33
N SER A 310 -8.53 21.32 -26.56
CA SER A 310 -8.55 20.23 -27.53
C SER A 310 -7.70 19.06 -27.03
N ALA A 311 -8.07 17.82 -27.40
CA ALA A 311 -7.28 16.63 -27.07
C ALA A 311 -5.84 16.71 -27.60
N LEU A 312 -5.62 17.43 -28.72
CA LEU A 312 -4.28 17.72 -29.25
C LEU A 312 -3.50 18.70 -28.37
N GLU A 313 -4.11 19.79 -27.90
CA GLU A 313 -3.47 20.74 -26.99
C GLU A 313 -3.08 20.06 -25.67
N LEU A 314 -3.98 19.25 -25.10
CA LEU A 314 -3.71 18.46 -23.91
C LEU A 314 -2.59 17.44 -24.16
N SER A 315 -2.63 16.69 -25.27
CA SER A 315 -1.56 15.74 -25.60
C SER A 315 -0.21 16.42 -25.83
N ASN A 316 -0.18 17.66 -26.34
CA ASN A 316 1.05 18.41 -26.54
C ASN A 316 1.70 18.79 -25.20
N TYR A 317 0.94 19.28 -24.22
CA TYR A 317 1.47 19.61 -22.88
C TYR A 317 2.09 18.40 -22.15
N PHE A 318 1.66 17.19 -22.49
CA PHE A 318 2.14 15.93 -21.91
C PHE A 318 3.02 15.13 -22.89
N SER A 319 3.66 15.82 -23.83
CA SER A 319 4.63 15.28 -24.78
C SER A 319 6.09 15.54 -24.34
N PRO A 320 7.07 14.85 -24.94
CA PRO A 320 8.51 15.11 -24.71
C PRO A 320 8.98 16.53 -25.09
N TRP A 321 8.13 17.36 -25.71
CA TRP A 321 8.46 18.76 -26.02
C TRP A 321 8.25 19.71 -24.83
N TYR A 322 7.39 19.33 -23.88
CA TYR A 322 7.07 20.12 -22.69
C TYR A 322 7.56 19.48 -21.39
N ALA A 323 7.45 18.15 -21.27
CA ALA A 323 7.92 17.42 -20.09
C ALA A 323 9.44 17.17 -20.16
N GLU A 324 10.17 17.53 -19.11
CA GLU A 324 11.59 17.15 -18.95
C GLU A 324 11.75 15.64 -18.84
N HIS A 325 10.76 14.98 -18.24
CA HIS A 325 10.74 13.53 -18.12
C HIS A 325 9.30 13.00 -18.08
N MET A 326 9.08 11.94 -18.86
CA MET A 326 7.86 11.14 -18.83
C MET A 326 8.15 9.86 -18.06
N GLY A 327 7.50 9.70 -16.91
CA GLY A 327 7.58 8.48 -16.13
C GLY A 327 7.00 7.28 -16.88
N SER A 328 7.49 6.11 -16.51
CA SER A 328 6.87 4.83 -16.88
C SER A 328 5.47 4.72 -16.27
N ILE A 329 4.56 4.04 -16.99
CA ILE A 329 3.23 3.71 -16.48
C ILE A 329 3.39 2.56 -15.47
N GLN A 330 2.93 2.78 -14.24
CA GLN A 330 3.02 1.83 -13.13
C GLN A 330 1.62 1.37 -12.71
N SER A 331 1.49 0.15 -12.19
CA SER A 331 0.25 -0.34 -11.56
C SER A 331 0.36 -0.31 -10.04
N ALA A 332 -0.66 0.17 -9.34
CA ALA A 332 -0.66 0.20 -7.86
C ALA A 332 -0.51 -1.20 -7.22
N SER A 333 -0.90 -2.27 -7.92
CA SER A 333 -0.65 -3.65 -7.50
C SER A 333 0.75 -4.18 -7.87
N GLY A 334 1.43 -3.58 -8.85
CA GLY A 334 2.64 -4.10 -9.48
C GLY A 334 2.38 -5.12 -10.60
N ASN A 335 1.13 -5.26 -11.07
CA ASN A 335 0.76 -6.21 -12.11
C ASN A 335 1.40 -5.86 -13.47
N ARG A 336 2.54 -6.52 -13.74
CA ARG A 336 3.35 -6.32 -14.94
C ARG A 336 2.62 -6.59 -16.25
N SER A 337 1.60 -7.44 -16.25
CA SER A 337 0.80 -7.72 -17.45
C SER A 337 -0.07 -6.51 -17.84
N VAL A 338 -0.62 -5.80 -16.86
CA VAL A 338 -1.39 -4.56 -17.10
C VAL A 338 -0.47 -3.41 -17.50
N GLU A 339 0.72 -3.30 -16.88
CA GLU A 339 1.75 -2.33 -17.27
C GLU A 339 2.23 -2.57 -18.71
N ALA A 340 2.50 -3.82 -19.10
CA ALA A 340 2.88 -4.18 -20.46
C ALA A 340 1.76 -3.90 -21.47
N TRP A 341 0.51 -4.20 -21.13
CA TRP A 341 -0.65 -3.82 -21.94
C TRP A 341 -0.71 -2.29 -22.14
N ALA A 342 -0.50 -1.52 -21.08
CA ALA A 342 -0.54 -0.06 -21.13
C ALA A 342 0.59 0.50 -22.02
N VAL A 343 1.82 0.02 -21.84
CA VAL A 343 2.98 0.42 -22.65
C VAL A 343 2.79 0.07 -24.14
N GLN A 344 2.07 -1.01 -24.46
CA GLN A 344 1.80 -1.40 -25.86
C GLN A 344 0.62 -0.66 -26.49
N ARG A 345 -0.52 -0.55 -25.79
CA ARG A 345 -1.76 0.02 -26.35
C ARG A 345 -1.82 1.54 -26.26
N LEU A 346 -1.22 2.12 -25.22
CA LEU A 346 -1.26 3.56 -24.95
C LEU A 346 -0.11 4.33 -25.62
N ARG A 347 0.50 3.75 -26.66
CA ARG A 347 1.53 4.40 -27.48
C ARG A 347 0.92 5.54 -28.29
N VAL A 348 1.55 6.71 -28.18
CA VAL A 348 1.33 7.92 -28.97
C VAL A 348 2.53 8.06 -29.91
N GLN A 349 2.28 8.23 -31.20
CA GLN A 349 3.29 8.60 -32.18
C GLN A 349 3.27 10.13 -32.33
N TYR A 350 4.43 10.77 -32.18
CA TYR A 350 4.57 12.22 -32.20
C TYR A 350 5.80 12.60 -33.04
N TYR A 351 5.56 13.01 -34.28
CA TYR A 351 6.58 13.13 -35.32
C TYR A 351 7.40 11.83 -35.46
N ILE A 352 8.69 11.88 -35.10
CA ILE A 352 9.63 10.74 -35.13
C ILE A 352 9.69 9.95 -33.82
N PHE A 353 9.07 10.45 -32.75
CA PHE A 353 9.10 9.83 -31.42
C PHE A 353 7.87 8.96 -31.18
N THR A 354 8.02 7.95 -30.34
CA THR A 354 6.89 7.14 -29.84
C THR A 354 7.05 6.96 -28.34
N TYR A 355 6.03 7.31 -27.58
CA TYR A 355 6.00 7.21 -26.11
C TYR A 355 4.67 6.64 -25.63
N ALA A 356 4.63 6.07 -24.43
CA ALA A 356 3.37 5.64 -23.80
C ALA A 356 2.82 6.77 -22.92
N SER A 357 1.52 7.05 -23.01
CA SER A 357 0.86 8.07 -22.19
C SER A 357 -0.53 7.63 -21.74
N LEU A 358 -0.80 7.68 -20.43
CA LEU A 358 -2.14 7.43 -19.88
C LEU A 358 -3.21 8.37 -20.45
N LEU A 359 -2.82 9.57 -20.93
CA LEU A 359 -3.76 10.51 -21.54
C LEU A 359 -4.34 10.01 -22.87
N LYS A 360 -3.79 8.96 -23.48
CA LYS A 360 -4.44 8.31 -24.63
C LYS A 360 -5.76 7.60 -24.24
N LEU A 361 -6.02 7.35 -22.96
CA LEU A 361 -7.31 6.88 -22.47
C LEU A 361 -8.39 7.98 -22.46
N HIS A 362 -7.99 9.25 -22.45
CA HIS A 362 -8.92 10.37 -22.41
C HIS A 362 -9.73 10.46 -23.71
N GLY A 363 -11.04 10.19 -23.61
CA GLY A 363 -11.96 10.14 -24.75
C GLY A 363 -11.99 8.81 -25.52
N ASP A 364 -11.08 7.85 -25.24
CA ASP A 364 -11.06 6.54 -25.91
C ASP A 364 -11.83 5.49 -25.11
N THR A 365 -13.12 5.39 -25.42
CA THR A 365 -14.04 4.42 -24.80
C THR A 365 -13.66 2.96 -25.07
N ALA A 366 -12.98 2.66 -26.18
CA ALA A 366 -12.58 1.29 -26.54
C ALA A 366 -11.36 0.83 -25.73
N LEU A 367 -10.38 1.71 -25.49
CA LEU A 367 -9.26 1.45 -24.60
C LEU A 367 -9.70 1.39 -23.14
N LEU A 368 -10.60 2.28 -22.71
CA LEU A 368 -11.18 2.25 -21.36
C LEU A 368 -11.93 0.94 -21.08
N LYS A 369 -12.73 0.45 -22.02
CA LYS A 369 -13.44 -0.84 -21.88
C LYS A 369 -12.47 -2.03 -21.75
N GLN A 370 -11.35 -2.01 -22.48
CA GLN A 370 -10.28 -3.01 -22.34
C GLN A 370 -9.61 -2.90 -20.96
N LEU A 371 -9.18 -1.69 -20.56
CA LEU A 371 -8.55 -1.46 -19.26
C LEU A 371 -9.45 -1.86 -18.09
N ASN A 372 -10.76 -1.61 -18.19
CA ASN A 372 -11.76 -2.01 -17.20
C ASN A 372 -11.60 -3.51 -16.86
N SER A 373 -11.53 -4.38 -17.88
CA SER A 373 -11.37 -5.83 -17.69
C SER A 373 -10.02 -6.29 -17.12
N LEU A 374 -9.00 -5.41 -17.10
CA LEU A 374 -7.65 -5.74 -16.63
C LEU A 374 -7.36 -5.24 -15.21
N LEU A 375 -8.07 -4.23 -14.72
CA LEU A 375 -7.89 -3.68 -13.37
C LEU A 375 -8.70 -4.47 -12.34
N ASP A 376 -8.17 -5.60 -11.89
CA ASP A 376 -8.77 -6.44 -10.86
C ASP A 376 -8.60 -5.89 -9.43
N ASP A 377 -8.98 -6.68 -8.43
CA ASP A 377 -9.04 -6.25 -7.03
C ASP A 377 -7.77 -6.65 -6.28
N GLU A 378 -6.68 -5.94 -6.58
CA GLU A 378 -5.31 -6.35 -6.26
C GLU A 378 -4.54 -5.33 -5.38
N ALA A 379 -5.09 -4.14 -5.14
CA ALA A 379 -4.44 -3.04 -4.44
C ALA A 379 -5.41 -2.28 -3.52
N LEU A 380 -4.86 -1.63 -2.51
CA LEU A 380 -5.54 -0.68 -1.65
C LEU A 380 -5.43 0.70 -2.27
N LEU A 381 -6.58 1.32 -2.61
CA LEU A 381 -6.64 2.60 -3.32
C LEU A 381 -6.98 3.76 -2.38
N GLN A 382 -7.84 3.51 -1.39
CA GLN A 382 -8.20 4.49 -0.36
C GLN A 382 -8.27 3.81 1.02
N LEU A 383 -7.89 4.54 2.07
CA LEU A 383 -7.93 4.03 3.44
C LEU A 383 -8.25 5.15 4.43
N GLN A 384 -9.20 4.92 5.33
CA GLN A 384 -9.45 5.78 6.48
C GLN A 384 -9.19 5.01 7.77
N LEU A 385 -8.15 5.39 8.50
CA LEU A 385 -7.81 4.87 9.82
C LEU A 385 -8.23 5.86 10.91
N ARG A 386 -8.89 5.34 11.96
CA ARG A 386 -9.33 6.12 13.13
C ARG A 386 -8.69 5.60 14.41
N THR A 387 -8.51 6.45 15.41
CA THR A 387 -7.82 6.07 16.66
C THR A 387 -8.65 5.09 17.48
N LEU A 388 -8.00 4.22 18.24
CA LEU A 388 -8.67 3.34 19.21
C LEU A 388 -9.10 4.04 20.52
N ALA A 389 -8.97 5.37 20.61
CA ALA A 389 -9.39 6.13 21.79
C ALA A 389 -10.85 5.90 22.24
N PRO A 390 -11.84 5.70 21.34
CA PRO A 390 -13.22 5.40 21.74
C PRO A 390 -13.41 4.06 22.49
N ALA A 391 -12.35 3.22 22.52
CA ALA A 391 -12.30 2.05 23.39
C ALA A 391 -12.24 2.43 24.88
N PHE A 392 -11.54 3.51 25.22
CA PHE A 392 -11.36 3.97 26.60
C PHE A 392 -12.61 4.73 27.07
N LYS A 393 -13.45 4.06 27.87
CA LYS A 393 -14.70 4.67 28.37
C LYS A 393 -14.46 5.77 29.40
N ASP A 394 -13.45 5.63 30.25
CA ASP A 394 -12.97 6.72 31.13
C ASP A 394 -12.36 7.87 30.30
N PRO A 395 -12.84 9.12 30.43
CA PRO A 395 -12.29 10.28 29.74
C PRO A 395 -10.80 10.52 30.01
N LYS A 396 -10.32 10.33 31.26
CA LYS A 396 -8.93 10.64 31.61
C LYS A 396 -7.93 9.69 30.94
N ARG A 397 -8.22 8.38 30.96
CA ARG A 397 -7.48 7.38 30.18
C ARG A 397 -7.54 7.64 28.67
N ARG A 398 -8.70 8.09 28.15
CA ARG A 398 -8.87 8.42 26.73
C ARG A 398 -7.99 9.59 26.30
N GLU A 399 -8.00 10.67 27.09
CA GLU A 399 -7.15 11.84 26.87
C GLU A 399 -5.66 11.47 26.95
N TRP A 400 -5.26 10.70 27.97
CA TRP A 400 -3.88 10.22 28.12
C TRP A 400 -3.42 9.35 26.93
N PHE A 401 -4.24 8.40 26.48
CA PHE A 401 -3.96 7.59 25.30
C PHE A 401 -3.74 8.45 24.04
N MET A 402 -4.54 9.51 23.87
CA MET A 402 -4.43 10.43 22.73
C MET A 402 -3.22 11.35 22.84
N GLU A 403 -2.90 11.85 24.03
CA GLU A 403 -1.70 12.65 24.28
C GLU A 403 -0.43 11.87 23.93
N VAL A 404 -0.33 10.62 24.39
CA VAL A 404 0.78 9.72 24.04
C VAL A 404 0.87 9.54 22.52
N ILE A 405 -0.23 9.22 21.84
CA ILE A 405 -0.24 9.05 20.39
C ILE A 405 0.22 10.33 19.65
N ASP A 406 -0.35 11.49 20.00
CA ASP A 406 -0.04 12.77 19.37
C ASP A 406 1.45 13.13 19.56
N ASN A 407 2.01 12.89 20.75
CA ASN A 407 3.41 13.16 21.05
C ASN A 407 4.37 12.27 20.23
N TYR A 408 4.09 10.97 20.11
CA TYR A 408 4.91 10.07 19.29
C TYR A 408 4.79 10.36 17.78
N PHE A 409 3.60 10.66 17.26
CA PHE A 409 3.46 11.01 15.85
C PHE A 409 4.18 12.31 15.49
N LYS A 410 4.10 13.35 16.35
CA LYS A 410 4.90 14.58 16.17
C LYS A 410 6.40 14.29 16.19
N LEU A 411 6.87 13.45 17.11
CA LEU A 411 8.28 13.06 17.20
C LEU A 411 8.77 12.36 15.92
N TRP A 412 7.98 11.47 15.31
CA TRP A 412 8.34 10.82 14.05
C TRP A 412 8.18 11.71 12.83
N GLU A 413 7.21 12.62 12.81
CA GLU A 413 7.08 13.62 11.75
C GLU A 413 8.23 14.62 11.71
N VAL A 414 9.00 14.76 12.80
CA VAL A 414 10.24 15.56 12.85
C VAL A 414 11.50 14.71 12.55
N ASN A 415 11.56 13.47 13.05
CA ASN A 415 12.78 12.65 13.00
C ASN A 415 12.92 11.72 11.78
N MET A 416 11.82 11.41 11.07
CA MET A 416 11.85 10.81 9.72
C MET A 416 11.61 11.86 8.64
#